data_AF-A0A9D5VKS7-F1
#
_entry.id   AF-A0A9D5VKS7-F1
#
_cell.length_a   1.000
_cell.length_b   1.000
_cell.length_c   1.000
_cell.angle_alpha   90.00
_cell.angle_beta   90.00
_cell.angle_gamma   90.00
#
_symmetry.space_group_name_H-M   'P 1'
#
loop_
_entity.id
_entity.type
_entity.pdbx_description
1 polymer ?
#
loop_
_entity_poly.entity_id
_entity_poly.type
_entity_poly.pdbx_seq_one_letter_code
_entity_poly.pdbx_strand_id
1 'polypeptide(L)'
;MLKISTEEFKIWAQYIYSISGIDLDISKSYLLETRFLPLLQETGSNNFSELYFKVKADVKDNLRQKIINLITTNETLFFRDSSPFELLKNKIIPDLLDFKKQHKLRPELRIWSAACSTGQEVYSIIIALKELLGDLHKYNLQIMATDISNRVVTQASAGKFSKLEIARGLPNEMLSKYFIQAGEYWKIKDELRFLSTFKTMNLMGDIWALGKFDVIFCRNVAIYFNEKDKKNLFDKIAKMFNSGGALVIGSTESITGICPQFESLRYLRSVYYQVKGV
;
A
#
# COMPACT_ATOMS: atom_id res chain seq x y z
N MET A 1 -0.61 -5.75 -33.11
CA MET A 1 -0.83 -5.15 -31.77
C MET A 1 -1.45 -3.78 -32.02
N LEU A 2 -2.61 -3.50 -31.41
CA LEU A 2 -3.26 -2.19 -31.51
C LEU A 2 -2.36 -1.15 -30.86
N LYS A 3 -2.07 -0.06 -31.57
CA LYS A 3 -1.29 1.06 -31.07
C LYS A 3 -2.21 2.20 -30.66
N ILE A 4 -1.89 2.86 -29.56
CA ILE A 4 -2.65 4.01 -29.08
C ILE A 4 -2.15 5.28 -29.77
N SER A 5 -3.05 6.13 -30.25
CA SER A 5 -2.65 7.44 -30.78
C SER A 5 -2.26 8.41 -29.65
N THR A 6 -1.57 9.51 -29.98
CA THR A 6 -1.23 10.55 -29.01
C THR A 6 -2.48 11.19 -28.40
N GLU A 7 -3.52 11.39 -29.20
CA GLU A 7 -4.80 11.97 -28.77
C GLU A 7 -5.54 11.01 -27.84
N GLU A 8 -5.61 9.72 -28.19
CA GLU A 8 -6.20 8.68 -27.35
C GLU A 8 -5.43 8.56 -26.03
N PHE A 9 -4.11 8.59 -26.07
CA PHE A 9 -3.27 8.54 -24.88
C PHE A 9 -3.59 9.70 -23.93
N LYS A 10 -3.67 10.94 -24.44
CA LYS A 10 -3.99 12.12 -23.61
C LYS A 10 -5.33 11.95 -22.88
N ILE A 11 -6.36 11.46 -23.58
CA ILE A 11 -7.69 11.20 -22.99
C ILE A 11 -7.60 10.14 -21.89
N TRP A 12 -6.92 9.03 -22.16
CA TRP A 12 -6.75 7.96 -21.19
C TRP A 12 -5.90 8.36 -19.99
N ALA A 13 -4.79 9.06 -20.20
CA ALA A 13 -3.93 9.57 -19.13
C ALA A 13 -4.71 10.49 -18.20
N GLN A 14 -5.48 11.45 -18.75
CA GLN A 14 -6.36 12.31 -17.94
C GLN A 14 -7.40 11.53 -17.16
N TYR A 15 -8.03 10.53 -17.79
CA TYR A 15 -9.04 9.72 -17.13
C TYR A 15 -8.44 8.86 -16.00
N ILE A 16 -7.33 8.17 -16.26
CA ILE A 16 -6.60 7.36 -15.27
C ILE A 16 -6.16 8.22 -14.10
N TYR A 17 -5.58 9.39 -14.38
CA TYR A 17 -5.22 10.36 -13.36
C TYR A 17 -6.44 10.75 -12.51
N SER A 18 -7.58 11.06 -13.13
CA SER A 18 -8.80 11.47 -12.41
C SER A 18 -9.35 10.39 -11.47
N ILE A 19 -9.19 9.11 -11.79
CA ILE A 19 -9.75 8.00 -10.99
C ILE A 19 -8.76 7.39 -10.00
N SER A 20 -7.45 7.62 -10.16
CA SER A 20 -6.41 6.93 -9.39
C SER A 20 -5.27 7.81 -8.87
N GLY A 21 -5.10 9.02 -9.41
CA GLY A 21 -3.94 9.88 -9.17
C GLY A 21 -2.69 9.47 -9.94
N ILE A 22 -2.67 8.31 -10.61
CA ILE A 22 -1.49 7.82 -11.33
C ILE A 22 -1.21 8.76 -12.51
N ASP A 23 -0.01 9.33 -12.50
CA ASP A 23 0.48 10.21 -13.55
C ASP A 23 1.24 9.42 -14.62
N LEU A 24 0.74 9.50 -15.86
CA LEU A 24 1.26 8.75 -17.00
C LEU A 24 1.84 9.70 -18.04
N ASP A 25 3.15 9.61 -18.22
CA ASP A 25 3.85 10.25 -19.34
C ASP A 25 3.70 9.45 -20.64
N ILE A 26 3.75 10.14 -21.78
CA ILE A 26 3.60 9.55 -23.13
C ILE A 26 4.58 8.40 -23.40
N SER A 27 5.79 8.43 -22.81
CA SER A 27 6.76 7.33 -22.90
C SER A 27 6.23 6.00 -22.33
N LYS A 28 5.17 6.05 -21.50
CA LYS A 28 4.50 4.90 -20.90
C LYS A 28 3.28 4.41 -21.69
N SER A 29 3.06 4.88 -22.92
CA SER A 29 1.94 4.45 -23.79
C SER A 29 1.83 2.93 -23.92
N TYR A 30 2.98 2.24 -23.96
CA TYR A 30 3.04 0.77 -24.02
C TYR A 30 2.30 0.08 -22.86
N LEU A 31 2.17 0.72 -21.68
CA LEU A 31 1.40 0.18 -20.56
C LEU A 31 -0.08 0.08 -20.92
N LEU A 32 -0.64 1.07 -21.61
CA LEU A 32 -2.04 1.03 -22.04
C LEU A 32 -2.22 -0.02 -23.13
N GLU A 33 -1.32 -0.05 -24.12
CA GLU A 33 -1.37 -0.99 -25.24
C GLU A 33 -1.32 -2.45 -24.78
N THR A 34 -0.45 -2.76 -23.82
CA THR A 34 -0.29 -4.12 -23.30
C THR A 34 -1.38 -4.49 -22.29
N ARG A 35 -1.68 -3.61 -21.34
CA ARG A 35 -2.56 -3.95 -20.22
C ARG A 35 -4.04 -3.84 -20.55
N PHE A 36 -4.45 -3.01 -21.51
CA PHE A 36 -5.87 -2.92 -21.90
C PHE A 36 -6.26 -3.96 -22.96
N LEU A 37 -5.31 -4.71 -23.50
CA LEU A 37 -5.61 -5.74 -24.51
C LEU A 37 -6.69 -6.74 -24.07
N PRO A 38 -6.68 -7.31 -22.85
CA PRO A 38 -7.75 -8.19 -22.40
C PRO A 38 -9.11 -7.49 -22.33
N LEU A 39 -9.11 -6.21 -21.94
CA LEU A 39 -10.35 -5.43 -21.81
C LEU A 39 -10.93 -5.05 -23.17
N LEU A 40 -10.08 -4.70 -24.14
CA LEU A 40 -10.49 -4.47 -25.53
C LEU A 40 -11.18 -5.71 -26.12
N GLN A 41 -10.61 -6.90 -25.88
CA GLN A 41 -11.17 -8.18 -26.30
C GLN A 41 -12.51 -8.46 -25.60
N GLU A 42 -12.55 -8.30 -24.28
CA GLU A 42 -13.76 -8.53 -23.48
C GLU A 42 -14.94 -7.63 -23.91
N THR A 43 -14.66 -6.35 -24.19
CA THR A 43 -15.72 -5.40 -24.58
C THR A 43 -15.99 -5.39 -26.09
N GLY A 44 -15.27 -6.18 -26.89
CA GLY A 44 -15.34 -6.16 -28.35
C GLY A 44 -15.02 -4.79 -28.95
N SER A 45 -14.09 -4.05 -28.35
CA SER A 45 -13.71 -2.70 -28.81
C SER A 45 -12.56 -2.76 -29.80
N ASN A 46 -12.71 -2.08 -30.94
CA ASN A 46 -11.74 -2.12 -32.03
C ASN A 46 -10.57 -1.14 -31.84
N ASN A 47 -10.72 -0.15 -30.96
CA ASN A 47 -9.70 0.85 -30.64
C ASN A 47 -9.90 1.41 -29.21
N PHE A 48 -8.95 2.24 -28.77
CA PHE A 48 -8.94 2.80 -27.41
C PHE A 48 -10.03 3.85 -27.21
N SER A 49 -10.43 4.57 -28.26
CA SER A 49 -11.56 5.51 -28.22
C SER A 49 -12.90 4.81 -27.96
N GLU A 50 -13.18 3.71 -28.66
CA GLU A 50 -14.39 2.91 -28.48
C GLU A 50 -14.45 2.32 -27.08
N LEU A 51 -13.33 1.79 -26.57
CA LEU A 51 -13.23 1.37 -25.18
C LEU A 51 -13.52 2.51 -24.21
N TYR A 52 -12.96 3.70 -24.45
CA TYR A 52 -13.19 4.86 -23.60
C TYR A 52 -14.67 5.24 -23.52
N PHE A 53 -15.38 5.28 -24.65
CA PHE A 53 -16.81 5.57 -24.66
C PHE A 53 -17.62 4.52 -23.89
N LYS A 54 -17.29 3.22 -24.04
CA LYS A 54 -17.94 2.16 -23.25
C LYS A 54 -17.67 2.31 -21.75
N VAL A 55 -16.44 2.65 -21.36
CA VAL A 55 -16.09 2.94 -19.95
C VAL A 55 -16.89 4.12 -19.41
N LYS A 56 -17.05 5.20 -20.19
CA LYS A 56 -17.81 6.38 -19.78
C LYS A 56 -19.32 6.13 -19.70
N ALA A 57 -19.83 5.17 -20.47
CA ALA A 57 -21.24 4.76 -20.45
C ALA A 57 -21.56 3.72 -19.34
N ASP A 58 -20.56 3.12 -18.70
CA ASP A 58 -20.77 2.10 -17.67
C ASP A 58 -21.20 2.72 -16.33
N VAL A 59 -22.52 2.79 -16.13
CA VAL A 59 -23.14 3.31 -14.90
C VAL A 59 -22.80 2.49 -13.65
N LYS A 60 -22.42 1.21 -13.82
CA LYS A 60 -22.10 0.31 -12.70
C LYS A 60 -20.64 0.38 -12.27
N ASP A 61 -19.81 1.18 -12.93
CA ASP A 61 -18.38 1.37 -12.63
C ASP A 61 -17.54 0.06 -12.68
N ASN A 62 -18.05 -1.01 -13.30
CA ASN A 62 -17.34 -2.29 -13.43
C ASN A 62 -16.08 -2.15 -14.28
N LEU A 63 -16.20 -1.49 -15.44
CA LEU A 63 -15.08 -1.26 -16.33
C LEU A 63 -14.07 -0.29 -15.71
N ARG A 64 -14.53 0.72 -14.96
CA ARG A 64 -13.65 1.60 -14.19
C ARG A 64 -12.77 0.80 -13.23
N GLN A 65 -13.35 -0.12 -12.46
CA GLN A 65 -12.57 -0.97 -11.53
C GLN A 65 -11.56 -1.86 -12.28
N LYS A 66 -11.93 -2.40 -13.46
CA LYS A 66 -11.00 -3.15 -14.31
C LYS A 66 -9.83 -2.28 -14.78
N ILE A 67 -10.09 -1.06 -15.22
CA ILE A 67 -9.04 -0.10 -15.62
C ILE A 67 -8.07 0.16 -14.46
N ILE A 68 -8.57 0.41 -13.25
CA ILE A 68 -7.74 0.60 -12.04
C ILE A 68 -6.87 -0.64 -11.79
N ASN A 69 -7.47 -1.83 -11.86
CA ASN A 69 -6.75 -3.10 -11.64
C ASN A 69 -5.67 -3.37 -12.69
N LEU A 70 -5.88 -2.90 -13.93
CA LEU A 70 -4.92 -3.06 -15.02
C LEU A 70 -3.78 -2.03 -14.91
N ILE A 71 -4.07 -0.78 -14.57
CA ILE A 71 -3.03 0.25 -14.56
C ILE A 71 -2.18 0.26 -13.29
N THR A 72 -2.70 -0.28 -12.18
CA THR A 72 -1.92 -0.44 -10.94
C THR A 72 -0.79 -1.45 -11.11
N THR A 73 0.40 -1.08 -10.68
CA THR A 73 1.56 -1.98 -10.65
C THR A 73 1.72 -2.53 -9.24
N ASN A 74 1.47 -3.83 -9.08
CA ASN A 74 1.25 -4.48 -7.79
C ASN A 74 2.44 -5.38 -7.38
N GLU A 75 3.68 -4.94 -7.62
CA GLU A 75 4.85 -5.72 -7.20
C GLU A 75 5.14 -5.51 -5.72
N THR A 76 5.05 -6.59 -4.95
CA THR A 76 5.32 -6.60 -3.51
C THR A 76 5.95 -7.93 -3.09
N LEU A 77 6.69 -7.93 -1.98
CA LEU A 77 7.46 -9.07 -1.47
C LEU A 77 7.32 -9.12 0.05
N PHE A 78 7.40 -10.32 0.62
CA PHE A 78 7.56 -10.44 2.07
C PHE A 78 8.88 -9.79 2.47
N PHE A 79 8.83 -8.97 3.53
CA PHE A 79 9.99 -8.23 4.02
C PHE A 79 10.74 -7.42 2.95
N ARG A 80 10.02 -6.84 1.98
CA ARG A 80 10.60 -5.99 0.91
C ARG A 80 11.45 -4.88 1.51
N ASP A 81 12.73 -4.86 1.17
CA ASP A 81 13.77 -4.09 1.85
C ASP A 81 13.73 -4.44 3.35
N SER A 82 14.55 -5.37 3.84
CA SER A 82 14.47 -5.82 5.24
C SER A 82 14.59 -4.67 6.26
N SER A 83 15.20 -3.55 5.87
CA SER A 83 15.52 -2.41 6.73
C SER A 83 14.30 -1.69 7.34
N PRO A 84 13.15 -1.47 6.65
CA PRO A 84 11.91 -1.00 7.29
C PRO A 84 11.40 -1.86 8.44
N PHE A 85 11.53 -3.19 8.34
CA PHE A 85 11.02 -4.10 9.38
C PHE A 85 11.98 -4.20 10.56
N GLU A 86 13.29 -4.12 10.32
CA GLU A 86 14.27 -3.94 11.39
C GLU A 86 14.12 -2.58 12.09
N LEU A 87 13.85 -1.52 11.33
CA LEU A 87 13.54 -0.20 11.88
C LEU A 87 12.28 -0.23 12.75
N LEU A 88 11.24 -0.92 12.27
CA LEU A 88 10.00 -1.11 13.03
C LEU A 88 10.30 -1.79 14.38
N LYS A 89 11.04 -2.90 14.36
CA LYS A 89 11.32 -3.70 15.56
C LYS A 89 12.25 -3.02 16.55
N ASN A 90 13.35 -2.46 16.04
CA ASN A 90 14.49 -2.06 16.87
C ASN A 90 14.47 -0.57 17.22
N LYS A 91 13.56 0.22 16.62
CA LYS A 91 13.47 1.66 16.89
C LYS A 91 12.05 2.17 17.06
N ILE A 92 11.20 2.06 16.03
CA ILE A 92 9.89 2.73 16.02
C ILE A 92 8.98 2.21 17.14
N ILE A 93 8.83 0.89 17.27
CA ILE A 93 7.91 0.31 18.26
C ILE A 93 8.44 0.48 19.70
N PRO A 94 9.72 0.22 20.02
CA PRO A 94 10.27 0.53 21.34
C PRO A 94 10.05 1.99 21.76
N ASP A 95 10.41 2.95 20.89
CA ASP A 95 10.25 4.38 21.19
C ASP A 95 8.78 4.76 21.43
N LEU A 96 7.85 4.23 20.62
CA LEU A 96 6.41 4.48 20.77
C LEU A 96 5.87 3.93 22.10
N LEU A 97 6.30 2.74 22.51
CA LEU A 97 5.88 2.13 23.77
C LEU A 97 6.44 2.89 24.98
N ASP A 98 7.71 3.32 24.91
CA ASP A 98 8.31 4.16 25.94
C ASP A 98 7.62 5.51 26.04
N PHE A 99 7.33 6.16 24.91
CA PHE A 99 6.56 7.40 24.87
C PHE A 99 5.18 7.23 25.51
N LYS A 100 4.43 6.19 25.12
CA LYS A 100 3.10 5.90 25.70
C LYS A 100 3.19 5.65 27.21
N LYS A 101 4.19 4.90 27.67
CA LYS A 101 4.43 4.65 29.09
C LYS A 101 4.72 5.93 29.87
N GLN A 102 5.61 6.79 29.37
CA GLN A 102 5.95 8.08 29.99
C GLN A 102 4.72 8.99 30.14
N HIS A 103 3.82 8.96 29.15
CA HIS A 103 2.59 9.76 29.13
C HIS A 103 1.38 9.04 29.75
N LYS A 104 1.58 7.90 30.41
CA LYS A 104 0.52 7.07 31.02
C LYS A 104 -0.61 6.69 30.06
N LEU A 105 -0.28 6.57 28.77
CA LEU A 105 -1.18 6.10 27.72
C LEU A 105 -1.18 4.57 27.68
N ARG A 106 -2.28 4.00 27.19
CA ARG A 106 -2.36 2.55 26.94
C ARG A 106 -1.36 2.16 25.84
N PRO A 107 -0.77 0.95 25.89
CA PRO A 107 0.20 0.48 24.90
C PRO A 107 -0.49 0.02 23.60
N GLU A 108 -1.57 0.69 23.20
CA GLU A 108 -2.33 0.36 22.00
C GLU A 108 -1.53 0.75 20.75
N LEU A 109 -1.50 -0.12 19.75
CA LEU A 109 -0.78 0.11 18.49
C LEU A 109 -1.75 0.09 17.31
N ARG A 110 -1.87 1.22 16.61
CA ARG A 110 -2.63 1.35 15.36
C ARG A 110 -1.67 1.60 14.21
N ILE A 111 -1.66 0.71 13.23
CA ILE A 111 -0.78 0.79 12.07
C ILE A 111 -1.60 0.86 10.79
N TRP A 112 -1.17 1.66 9.82
CA TRP A 112 -1.76 1.72 8.50
C TRP A 112 -0.73 1.33 7.43
N SER A 113 -1.02 0.31 6.63
CA SER A 113 -0.32 0.03 5.36
C SER A 113 -1.14 0.62 4.21
N ALA A 114 -0.68 1.77 3.71
CA ALA A 114 -1.23 2.50 2.57
C ALA A 114 -0.61 1.97 1.27
N ALA A 115 -1.46 1.45 0.36
CA ALA A 115 -1.11 0.67 -0.82
C ALA A 115 -0.54 -0.72 -0.47
N CYS A 116 -1.33 -1.50 0.27
CA CYS A 116 -0.92 -2.81 0.79
C CYS A 116 -0.75 -3.91 -0.29
N SER A 117 -1.19 -3.64 -1.52
CA SER A 117 -1.15 -4.59 -2.64
C SER A 117 -1.73 -5.96 -2.24
N THR A 118 -1.04 -7.06 -2.55
CA THR A 118 -1.50 -8.43 -2.23
C THR A 118 -1.27 -8.84 -0.76
N GLY A 119 -0.85 -7.92 0.12
CA GLY A 119 -0.84 -8.11 1.59
C GLY A 119 0.50 -8.52 2.19
N GLN A 120 1.55 -8.75 1.41
CA GLN A 120 2.86 -9.19 1.90
C GLN A 120 3.45 -8.19 2.92
N GLU A 121 3.33 -6.88 2.68
CA GLU A 121 3.79 -5.87 3.64
C GLU A 121 3.04 -5.98 4.98
N VAL A 122 1.71 -6.10 4.93
CA VAL A 122 0.84 -6.21 6.11
C VAL A 122 1.23 -7.41 6.97
N TYR A 123 1.40 -8.58 6.36
CA TYR A 123 1.78 -9.78 7.09
C TYR A 123 3.24 -9.75 7.55
N SER A 124 4.13 -9.06 6.84
CA SER A 124 5.50 -8.82 7.30
C SER A 124 5.54 -7.91 8.54
N ILE A 125 4.68 -6.89 8.59
CA ILE A 125 4.49 -6.04 9.78
C ILE A 125 3.99 -6.89 10.95
N ILE A 126 2.94 -7.70 10.76
CA ILE A 126 2.39 -8.56 11.82
C ILE A 126 3.46 -9.51 12.35
N ILE A 127 4.17 -10.20 11.47
CA ILE A 127 5.21 -11.16 11.86
C ILE A 127 6.35 -10.46 12.61
N ALA A 128 6.80 -9.29 12.13
CA ALA A 128 7.83 -8.51 12.81
C ALA A 128 7.41 -8.10 14.23
N LEU A 129 6.15 -7.68 14.41
CA LEU A 129 5.61 -7.35 15.73
C LEU A 129 5.44 -8.59 16.60
N LYS A 130 5.01 -9.72 16.02
CA LYS A 130 4.84 -10.98 16.74
C LYS A 130 6.17 -11.49 17.30
N GLU A 131 7.24 -11.42 16.52
CA GLU A 131 8.60 -11.78 16.94
C GLU A 131 9.13 -10.81 18.01
N LEU A 132 8.82 -9.51 17.93
CA LEU A 132 9.25 -8.53 18.92
C LEU A 132 8.49 -8.62 20.26
N LEU A 133 7.16 -8.64 20.19
CA LEU A 133 6.26 -8.40 21.33
C LEU A 133 5.66 -9.69 21.91
N GLY A 134 5.72 -10.80 21.17
CA GLY A 134 5.12 -12.07 21.56
C GLY A 134 3.59 -12.01 21.54
N ASP A 135 2.95 -11.72 22.67
CA ASP A 135 1.49 -11.68 22.75
C ASP A 135 0.93 -10.31 22.30
N LEU A 136 0.45 -10.25 21.06
CA LEU A 136 -0.06 -9.04 20.43
C LEU A 136 -1.38 -8.54 21.04
N HIS A 137 -2.12 -9.38 21.77
CA HIS A 137 -3.36 -8.97 22.43
C HIS A 137 -3.13 -7.93 23.54
N LYS A 138 -1.95 -7.96 24.17
CA LYS A 138 -1.56 -6.97 25.20
C LYS A 138 -1.44 -5.55 24.65
N TYR A 139 -1.35 -5.40 23.34
CA TYR A 139 -1.13 -4.12 22.65
C TYR A 139 -2.34 -3.68 21.83
N ASN A 140 -3.50 -4.34 21.95
CA ASN A 140 -4.70 -4.06 21.16
C ASN A 140 -4.37 -3.76 19.68
N LEU A 141 -3.51 -4.58 19.08
CA LEU A 141 -2.92 -4.28 17.78
C LEU A 141 -4.02 -4.22 16.71
N GLN A 142 -4.08 -3.09 16.00
CA GLN A 142 -4.99 -2.89 14.87
C GLN A 142 -4.19 -2.49 13.64
N ILE A 143 -4.34 -3.27 12.57
CA ILE A 143 -3.74 -2.92 11.28
C ILE A 143 -4.84 -2.59 10.28
N MET A 144 -4.80 -1.39 9.74
CA MET A 144 -5.57 -0.99 8.58
C MET A 144 -4.71 -1.21 7.33
N ALA A 145 -5.25 -1.89 6.33
CA ALA A 145 -4.57 -2.15 5.08
C ALA A 145 -5.46 -1.68 3.94
N THR A 146 -4.96 -0.75 3.13
CA THR A 146 -5.76 -0.15 2.05
C THR A 146 -5.05 -0.21 0.72
N ASP A 147 -5.79 -0.49 -0.35
CA ASP A 147 -5.30 -0.38 -1.71
C ASP A 147 -6.43 0.08 -2.64
N ILE A 148 -6.09 0.72 -3.76
CA ILE A 148 -7.09 1.16 -4.74
C ILE A 148 -7.63 -0.02 -5.56
N SER A 149 -6.86 -1.10 -5.70
CA SER A 149 -7.26 -2.29 -6.44
C SER A 149 -8.08 -3.25 -5.56
N ASN A 150 -9.37 -3.39 -5.86
CA ASN A 150 -10.22 -4.36 -5.14
C ASN A 150 -9.73 -5.80 -5.27
N ARG A 151 -9.10 -6.14 -6.40
CA ARG A 151 -8.53 -7.45 -6.69
C ARG A 151 -7.44 -7.81 -5.67
N VAL A 152 -6.48 -6.92 -5.46
CA VAL A 152 -5.36 -7.20 -4.54
C VAL A 152 -5.81 -7.11 -3.08
N VAL A 153 -6.75 -6.22 -2.73
CA VAL A 153 -7.38 -6.18 -1.40
C VAL A 153 -8.06 -7.51 -1.07
N THR A 154 -8.81 -8.07 -2.01
CA THR A 154 -9.48 -9.37 -1.83
C THR A 154 -8.47 -10.49 -1.61
N GLN A 155 -7.40 -10.51 -2.40
CA GLN A 155 -6.30 -11.49 -2.24
C GLN A 155 -5.59 -11.33 -0.89
N ALA A 156 -5.27 -10.10 -0.49
CA ALA A 156 -4.62 -9.78 0.77
C ALA A 156 -5.49 -10.22 1.96
N SER A 157 -6.80 -9.95 1.93
CA SER A 157 -7.76 -10.35 2.96
C SER A 157 -7.92 -11.87 3.09
N ALA A 158 -7.81 -12.61 1.98
CA ALA A 158 -7.80 -14.06 2.00
C ALA A 158 -6.54 -14.64 2.66
N GLY A 159 -5.42 -13.90 2.64
CA GLY A 159 -4.16 -14.29 3.26
C GLY A 159 -3.57 -15.56 2.65
N LYS A 160 -3.82 -15.80 1.35
CA LYS A 160 -3.35 -16.96 0.59
C LYS A 160 -2.30 -16.53 -0.42
N PHE A 161 -1.18 -17.25 -0.44
CA PHE A 161 -0.01 -16.96 -1.27
C PHE A 161 0.45 -18.21 -1.99
N SER A 162 0.84 -18.04 -3.25
CA SER A 162 1.48 -19.10 -4.03
C SER A 162 2.87 -19.45 -3.50
N LYS A 163 3.38 -20.62 -3.88
CA LYS A 163 4.77 -21.03 -3.59
C LYS A 163 5.79 -19.98 -4.07
N LEU A 164 5.55 -19.36 -5.23
CA LEU A 164 6.43 -18.33 -5.79
C LEU A 164 6.44 -17.06 -4.93
N GLU A 165 5.28 -16.59 -4.47
CA GLU A 165 5.18 -15.41 -3.61
C GLU A 165 5.84 -15.64 -2.25
N ILE A 166 5.68 -16.84 -1.67
CA ILE A 166 6.34 -17.25 -0.43
C ILE A 166 7.86 -17.28 -0.60
N ALA A 167 8.36 -17.88 -1.68
CA ALA A 167 9.80 -18.00 -1.92
C ALA A 167 10.51 -16.64 -2.09
N ARG A 168 9.74 -15.57 -2.36
CA ARG A 168 10.27 -14.21 -2.51
C ARG A 168 10.28 -13.47 -1.16
N GLY A 169 11.35 -13.68 -0.41
CA GLY A 169 11.72 -12.84 0.74
C GLY A 169 11.24 -13.35 2.12
N LEU A 170 10.39 -14.37 2.20
CA LEU A 170 9.99 -14.96 3.47
C LEU A 170 11.01 -16.02 3.95
N PRO A 171 11.63 -15.86 5.13
CA PRO A 171 12.49 -16.90 5.69
C PRO A 171 11.73 -18.21 5.97
N ASN A 172 12.35 -19.36 5.70
CA ASN A 172 11.73 -20.68 5.91
C ASN A 172 11.27 -20.91 7.35
N GLU A 173 11.99 -20.37 8.32
CA GLU A 173 11.62 -20.45 9.74
C GLU A 173 10.30 -19.69 10.02
N MET A 174 10.09 -18.54 9.38
CA MET A 174 8.84 -17.79 9.52
C MET A 174 7.68 -18.50 8.81
N LEU A 175 7.96 -19.16 7.69
CA LEU A 175 6.95 -19.94 6.97
C LEU A 175 6.37 -21.04 7.86
N SER A 176 7.22 -21.85 8.49
CA SER A 176 6.78 -22.95 9.35
C SER A 176 6.07 -22.46 10.62
N LYS A 177 6.46 -21.30 11.16
CA LYS A 177 5.83 -20.70 12.34
C LYS A 177 4.47 -20.08 12.05
N TYR A 178 4.31 -19.40 10.92
CA TYR A 178 3.19 -18.46 10.72
C TYR A 178 2.21 -18.82 9.60
N PHE A 179 2.53 -19.81 8.78
CA PHE A 179 1.68 -20.25 7.68
C PHE A 179 1.28 -21.72 7.83
N ILE A 180 0.20 -22.08 7.15
CA ILE A 180 -0.31 -23.43 7.02
C ILE A 180 -0.40 -23.73 5.53
N GLN A 181 0.11 -24.89 5.11
CA GLN A 181 -0.04 -25.34 3.74
C GLN A 181 -1.49 -25.76 3.47
N ALA A 182 -2.10 -25.21 2.43
CA ALA A 182 -3.49 -25.44 2.03
C ALA A 182 -3.55 -25.74 0.53
N GLY A 183 -3.32 -27.01 0.18
CA GLY A 183 -3.18 -27.46 -1.21
C GLY A 183 -1.96 -26.81 -1.88
N GLU A 184 -2.20 -26.09 -2.98
CA GLU A 184 -1.15 -25.39 -3.73
C GLU A 184 -0.75 -24.02 -3.15
N TYR A 185 -1.45 -23.57 -2.12
CA TYR A 185 -1.21 -22.27 -1.49
C TYR A 185 -0.69 -22.41 -0.07
N TRP A 186 -0.04 -21.37 0.41
CA TRP A 186 0.24 -21.14 1.81
C TRP A 186 -0.72 -20.09 2.34
N LYS A 187 -1.35 -20.39 3.48
CA LYS A 187 -2.26 -19.46 4.15
C LYS A 187 -1.64 -18.98 5.46
N ILE A 188 -1.59 -17.68 5.68
CA ILE A 188 -1.22 -17.12 7.00
C ILE A 188 -2.22 -17.64 8.05
N LYS A 189 -1.75 -17.96 9.25
CA LYS A 189 -2.62 -18.39 10.36
C LYS A 189 -3.72 -17.36 10.63
N ASP A 190 -4.94 -17.83 10.85
CA ASP A 190 -6.12 -16.96 10.98
C ASP A 190 -6.00 -15.99 12.16
N GLU A 191 -5.38 -16.40 13.27
CA GLU A 191 -5.09 -15.55 14.43
C GLU A 191 -4.27 -14.29 14.08
N LEU A 192 -3.38 -14.39 13.08
CA LEU A 192 -2.61 -13.25 12.57
C LEU A 192 -3.40 -12.48 11.52
N ARG A 193 -4.16 -13.19 10.68
CA ARG A 193 -5.03 -12.60 9.66
C ARG A 193 -6.05 -11.63 10.26
N PHE A 194 -6.64 -12.00 11.39
CA PHE A 194 -7.69 -11.22 12.06
C PHE A 194 -7.19 -9.93 12.73
N LEU A 195 -5.87 -9.71 12.82
CA LEU A 195 -5.30 -8.44 13.29
C LEU A 195 -5.41 -7.31 12.25
N SER A 196 -5.77 -7.65 11.01
CA SER A 196 -5.84 -6.70 9.90
C SER A 196 -7.25 -6.52 9.35
N THR A 197 -7.62 -5.28 9.08
CA THR A 197 -8.79 -4.91 8.29
C THR A 197 -8.34 -4.43 6.91
N PHE A 198 -8.94 -4.99 5.85
CA PHE A 198 -8.61 -4.67 4.47
C PHE A 198 -9.73 -3.84 3.83
N LYS A 199 -9.39 -2.73 3.18
CA LYS A 199 -10.37 -1.82 2.55
C LYS A 199 -9.89 -1.32 1.20
N THR A 200 -10.78 -1.33 0.21
CA THR A 200 -10.52 -0.65 -1.06
C THR A 200 -10.63 0.85 -0.87
N MET A 201 -9.56 1.59 -1.18
CA MET A 201 -9.49 3.03 -0.98
C MET A 201 -8.51 3.70 -1.94
N ASN A 202 -8.91 4.83 -2.51
CA ASN A 202 -8.02 5.70 -3.27
C ASN A 202 -7.32 6.68 -2.31
N LEU A 203 -5.99 6.68 -2.27
CA LEU A 203 -5.18 7.58 -1.44
C LEU A 203 -5.38 9.07 -1.78
N MET A 204 -5.77 9.38 -3.02
CA MET A 204 -6.09 10.75 -3.43
C MET A 204 -7.44 11.23 -2.89
N GLY A 205 -8.31 10.30 -2.47
CA GLY A 205 -9.63 10.57 -1.94
C GLY A 205 -9.62 11.05 -0.48
N ASP A 206 -10.74 10.80 0.19
CA ASP A 206 -10.90 11.05 1.62
C ASP A 206 -10.32 9.87 2.43
N ILE A 207 -9.32 10.18 3.26
CA ILE A 207 -8.67 9.22 4.16
C ILE A 207 -9.07 9.43 5.63
N TRP A 208 -9.79 10.50 5.96
CA TRP A 208 -10.07 10.94 7.33
C TRP A 208 -10.86 9.90 8.13
N ALA A 209 -11.76 9.18 7.45
CA ALA A 209 -12.59 8.13 8.05
C ALA A 209 -11.78 6.96 8.65
N LEU A 210 -10.47 6.84 8.35
CA LEU A 210 -9.62 5.81 8.95
C LEU A 210 -9.21 6.14 10.41
N GLY A 211 -9.30 7.41 10.81
CA GLY A 211 -8.84 7.89 12.11
C GLY A 211 -7.30 7.96 12.21
N LYS A 212 -6.78 8.04 13.43
CA LYS A 212 -5.34 8.26 13.66
C LYS A 212 -4.52 6.99 13.89
N PHE A 213 -3.24 7.02 13.51
CA PHE A 213 -2.30 5.90 13.56
C PHE A 213 -1.01 6.27 14.30
N ASP A 214 -0.38 5.26 14.91
CA ASP A 214 0.95 5.38 15.51
C ASP A 214 2.03 5.13 14.46
N VAL A 215 1.79 4.25 13.49
CA VAL A 215 2.73 4.00 12.38
C VAL A 215 1.97 3.97 11.06
N ILE A 216 2.49 4.66 10.05
CA ILE A 216 1.96 4.62 8.68
C ILE A 216 3.07 4.16 7.74
N PHE A 217 2.84 3.05 7.05
CA PHE A 217 3.63 2.60 5.91
C PHE A 217 2.96 3.12 4.64
N CYS A 218 3.68 3.92 3.85
CA CYS A 218 3.24 4.41 2.54
C CYS A 218 4.40 4.24 1.56
N ARG A 219 4.65 3.00 1.16
CA ARG A 219 5.88 2.58 0.49
C ARG A 219 5.64 2.22 -0.97
N ASN A 220 6.55 2.65 -1.83
CA ASN A 220 6.62 2.34 -3.25
C ASN A 220 5.34 2.70 -4.04
N VAL A 221 4.57 3.69 -3.57
CA VAL A 221 3.33 4.14 -4.22
C VAL A 221 3.38 5.61 -4.62
N ALA A 222 4.04 6.47 -3.84
CA ALA A 222 4.07 7.90 -4.12
C ALA A 222 4.91 8.23 -5.37
N ILE A 223 5.74 7.29 -5.85
CA ILE A 223 6.46 7.36 -7.13
C ILE A 223 5.54 7.42 -8.36
N TYR A 224 4.25 7.05 -8.22
CA TYR A 224 3.27 7.10 -9.32
C TYR A 224 2.52 8.43 -9.38
N PHE A 225 2.72 9.33 -8.41
CA PHE A 225 2.03 10.61 -8.33
C PHE A 225 2.96 11.76 -8.70
N ASN A 226 2.41 12.80 -9.33
CA ASN A 226 3.14 14.05 -9.55
C ASN A 226 3.47 14.73 -8.20
N GLU A 227 4.35 15.73 -8.24
CA GLU A 227 4.85 16.39 -7.03
C GLU A 227 3.75 17.07 -6.21
N LYS A 228 2.78 17.71 -6.88
CA LYS A 228 1.65 18.40 -6.23
C LYS A 228 0.78 17.41 -5.45
N ASP A 229 0.44 16.28 -6.06
CA ASP A 229 -0.40 15.26 -5.44
C ASP A 229 0.33 14.49 -4.36
N LYS A 230 1.62 14.24 -4.55
CA LYS A 230 2.50 13.70 -3.51
C LYS A 230 2.49 14.61 -2.28
N LYS A 231 2.68 15.92 -2.46
CA LYS A 231 2.60 16.89 -1.35
C LYS A 231 1.23 16.84 -0.68
N ASN A 232 0.14 16.90 -1.45
CA ASN A 232 -1.22 16.85 -0.93
C ASN A 232 -1.49 15.57 -0.13
N LEU A 233 -1.03 14.41 -0.61
CA LEU A 233 -1.14 13.13 0.08
C LEU A 233 -0.44 13.17 1.44
N PHE A 234 0.81 13.63 1.48
CA PHE A 234 1.58 13.66 2.72
C PHE A 234 1.10 14.77 3.68
N ASP A 235 0.55 15.88 3.18
CA ASP A 235 -0.16 16.88 3.99
C ASP A 235 -1.39 16.27 4.68
N LYS A 236 -2.13 15.39 3.99
CA LYS A 236 -3.24 14.64 4.62
C LYS A 236 -2.72 13.62 5.63
N ILE A 237 -1.73 12.80 5.25
CA ILE A 237 -1.12 11.77 6.12
C ILE A 237 -0.55 12.38 7.42
N ALA A 238 0.07 13.56 7.35
CA ALA A 238 0.61 14.24 8.54
C ALA A 238 -0.46 14.47 9.63
N LYS A 239 -1.71 14.70 9.24
CA LYS A 239 -2.84 14.91 10.16
C LYS A 239 -3.45 13.61 10.69
N MET A 240 -3.01 12.46 10.16
CA MET A 240 -3.46 11.12 10.54
C MET A 240 -2.62 10.50 11.65
N PHE A 241 -1.62 11.20 12.19
CA PHE A 241 -0.77 10.67 13.25
C PHE A 241 -1.32 10.95 14.65
N ASN A 242 -1.14 9.95 15.53
CA ASN A 242 -1.05 10.15 16.97
C ASN A 242 0.31 10.79 17.33
N SER A 243 0.41 11.39 18.51
CA SER A 243 1.67 11.89 19.05
C SER A 243 2.76 10.83 19.10
N GLY A 244 3.97 11.23 18.70
CA GLY A 244 5.13 10.32 18.56
C GLY A 244 5.07 9.37 17.35
N GLY A 245 4.07 9.50 16.48
CA GLY A 245 3.86 8.60 15.35
C GLY A 245 4.96 8.66 14.27
N ALA A 246 5.12 7.56 13.53
CA ALA A 246 6.19 7.39 12.54
C ALA A 246 5.67 7.05 11.13
N LEU A 247 6.20 7.72 10.12
CA LEU A 247 5.99 7.46 8.70
C LEU A 247 7.17 6.69 8.12
N VAL A 248 6.87 5.58 7.47
CA VAL A 248 7.84 4.76 6.71
C VAL A 248 7.49 4.83 5.22
N ILE A 249 8.45 5.27 4.40
CA ILE A 249 8.32 5.33 2.93
C ILE A 249 9.28 4.34 2.26
N GLY A 250 9.15 4.13 0.95
CA GLY A 250 10.00 3.23 0.18
C GLY A 250 11.45 3.67 0.18
N SER A 251 12.36 2.71 0.04
CA SER A 251 13.83 2.93 0.06
C SER A 251 14.34 3.91 -1.00
N THR A 252 13.62 4.04 -2.12
CA THR A 252 13.93 4.95 -3.23
C THR A 252 13.12 6.25 -3.18
N GLU A 253 12.27 6.43 -2.17
CA GLU A 253 11.40 7.60 -2.02
C GLU A 253 12.01 8.62 -1.06
N SER A 254 11.71 9.89 -1.29
CA SER A 254 12.05 10.98 -0.37
C SER A 254 10.94 12.03 -0.41
N ILE A 255 10.61 12.56 0.76
CA ILE A 255 9.67 13.68 0.93
C ILE A 255 10.37 14.94 1.45
N THR A 256 11.70 14.88 1.62
CA THR A 256 12.52 16.01 2.04
C THR A 256 12.42 17.13 1.00
N GLY A 257 12.15 18.35 1.44
CA GLY A 257 11.95 19.51 0.56
C GLY A 257 10.53 19.63 -0.01
N ILE A 258 9.74 18.55 -0.04
CA ILE A 258 8.35 18.56 -0.53
C ILE A 258 7.37 18.77 0.63
N CYS A 259 7.64 18.11 1.77
CA CYS A 259 6.73 18.06 2.92
C CYS A 259 7.45 18.58 4.19
N PRO A 260 7.52 19.91 4.41
CA PRO A 260 8.31 20.50 5.49
C PRO A 260 7.80 20.20 6.91
N GLN A 261 6.55 19.74 7.03
CA GLN A 261 5.95 19.30 8.29
C GLN A 261 6.55 18.00 8.82
N PHE A 262 7.23 17.23 7.98
CA PHE A 262 7.94 16.03 8.40
C PHE A 262 9.40 16.35 8.71
N GLU A 263 9.89 15.76 9.78
CA GLU A 263 11.32 15.69 10.09
C GLU A 263 11.85 14.32 9.68
N SER A 264 13.01 14.30 9.01
CA SER A 264 13.70 13.06 8.65
C SER A 264 14.57 12.60 9.81
N LEU A 265 14.30 11.40 10.31
CA LEU A 265 15.09 10.73 11.33
C LEU A 265 15.81 9.53 10.75
N ARG A 266 16.93 9.18 11.36
CA ARG A 266 17.79 8.08 10.92
C ARG A 266 18.00 7.06 12.04
N TYR A 267 18.03 5.80 11.66
CA TYR A 267 18.46 4.72 12.53
C TYR A 267 19.21 3.70 11.69
N LEU A 268 20.50 3.51 12.02
CA LEU A 268 21.44 2.77 11.19
C LEU A 268 21.43 3.30 9.74
N ARG A 269 21.09 2.45 8.77
CA ARG A 269 21.02 2.78 7.34
C ARG A 269 19.60 3.13 6.87
N SER A 270 18.63 3.19 7.78
CA SER A 270 17.23 3.46 7.47
C SER A 270 16.86 4.90 7.77
N VAL A 271 15.96 5.46 6.95
CA VAL A 271 15.32 6.75 7.16
C VAL A 271 13.84 6.53 7.44
N TYR A 272 13.29 7.25 8.41
CA TYR A 272 11.86 7.38 8.64
C TYR A 272 11.54 8.84 8.96
N TYR A 273 10.25 9.15 9.06
CA TYR A 273 9.81 10.52 9.27
C TYR A 273 8.85 10.61 10.45
N GLN A 274 8.86 11.73 11.16
CA GLN A 274 7.88 12.07 12.17
C GLN A 274 7.30 13.46 11.89
N VAL A 275 6.07 13.71 12.33
CA VAL A 275 5.45 15.04 12.20
C VAL A 275 6.08 15.96 13.25
N LYS A 276 6.51 17.15 12.82
CA LYS A 276 7.11 18.14 13.72
C LYS A 276 6.09 18.63 14.74
N GLY A 277 6.47 18.62 16.02
CA GLY A 277 5.70 19.23 17.10
C GLY A 277 4.43 18.48 17.51
N VAL A 278 4.33 17.18 17.23
CA VAL A 278 3.15 16.34 17.53
C VAL A 278 3.49 15.19 18.47
#